data_AF-A0A5Q0LS16-F1
#
_entry.id   AF-A0A5Q0LS16-F1
#
_cell.length_a   1.000
_cell.length_b   1.000
_cell.length_c   1.000
_cell.angle_alpha   90.00
_cell.angle_beta   90.00
_cell.angle_gamma   90.00
#
_symmetry.space_group_name_H-M   'P 1'
#
loop_
_entity.id
_entity.type
_entity.pdbx_description
1 polymer ?
#
loop_
_entity_poly.entity_id
_entity_poly.type
_entity_poly.pdbx_seq_one_letter_code
_entity_poly.pdbx_strand_id
1 'polypeptide(L)'
;MLIPEELSPSLGYDAVGTSREHGERIMDCLPRVGCVFADDERWWWIVPSGSHIGVTWPSSTRYAIGARLAEPSWTRALRRARFGRPRLIHRPEGQSPYTPPIPLYFLICRLAGSTPRWSLGTGL
;
A
#
# COMPACT_ATOMS: atom_id res chain seq x y z
N MET A 1 -6.83 6.54 3.60
CA MET A 1 -5.70 7.22 4.29
C MET A 1 -5.65 8.65 3.78
N LEU A 2 -5.06 9.59 4.50
CA LEU A 2 -4.96 10.98 4.02
C LEU A 2 -3.49 11.31 3.80
N ILE A 3 -3.13 11.61 2.55
CA ILE A 3 -1.78 12.02 2.18
C ILE A 3 -1.52 13.43 2.75
N PRO A 4 -0.34 13.68 3.34
CA PRO A 4 0.06 15.04 3.73
C PRO A 4 -0.09 16.05 2.58
N GLU A 5 -0.62 17.24 2.88
CA GLU A 5 -1.00 18.25 1.88
C GLU A 5 0.21 18.78 1.09
N GLU A 6 1.41 18.67 1.66
CA GLU A 6 2.66 19.13 1.05
C GLU A 6 3.13 18.22 -0.08
N LEU A 7 2.61 17.00 -0.15
CA LEU A 7 2.98 16.01 -1.17
C LEU A 7 2.05 16.12 -2.39
N SER A 8 2.57 15.76 -3.57
CA SER A 8 1.82 15.86 -4.82
C SER A 8 1.33 14.49 -5.30
N PRO A 9 0.07 14.08 -5.03
CA PRO A 9 -0.50 12.82 -5.52
C PRO A 9 -1.06 12.97 -6.94
N SER A 10 -0.27 13.48 -7.89
CA SER A 10 -0.71 13.81 -9.24
C SER A 10 -1.26 12.63 -10.06
N LEU A 11 -0.93 11.38 -9.68
CA LEU A 11 -1.36 10.15 -10.35
C LEU A 11 -2.58 9.49 -9.69
N GLY A 12 -3.23 10.16 -8.73
CA GLY A 12 -4.12 9.48 -7.78
C GLY A 12 -3.35 8.47 -6.93
N TYR A 13 -4.00 7.78 -6.00
CA TYR A 13 -3.29 6.80 -5.17
C TYR A 13 -4.14 5.62 -4.74
N ASP A 14 -3.51 4.45 -4.77
CA ASP A 14 -3.96 3.21 -4.15
C ASP A 14 -3.06 2.90 -2.94
N ALA A 15 -3.38 1.83 -2.21
CA ALA A 15 -2.52 1.33 -1.14
C ALA A 15 -2.34 -0.19 -1.22
N VAL A 16 -1.12 -0.66 -0.97
CA VAL A 16 -0.80 -2.08 -0.82
C VAL A 16 -0.58 -2.36 0.66
N GLY A 17 -1.29 -3.32 1.23
CA GLY A 17 -1.21 -3.72 2.62
C GLY A 17 -0.32 -4.95 2.81
N THR A 18 0.63 -4.89 3.73
CA THR A 18 1.50 -6.02 4.15
C THR A 18 1.36 -6.27 5.65
N SER A 19 1.86 -7.41 6.15
CA SER A 19 2.06 -7.59 7.60
C SER A 19 3.09 -6.58 8.12
N ARG A 20 3.10 -6.34 9.44
CA ARG A 20 4.15 -5.53 10.09
C ARG A 20 5.54 -6.10 9.82
N GLU A 21 5.72 -7.40 10.00
CA GLU A 21 7.01 -8.08 9.81
C GLU A 21 7.57 -7.92 8.38
N HIS A 22 6.71 -8.08 7.36
CA HIS A 22 7.11 -7.79 5.99
C HIS A 22 7.39 -6.30 5.82
N GLY A 23 6.62 -5.44 6.48
CA GLY A 23 6.75 -4.01 6.33
C GLY A 23 8.08 -3.45 6.85
N GLU A 24 8.54 -3.95 8.00
CA GLU A 24 9.87 -3.63 8.55
C GLU A 24 10.98 -4.03 7.56
N ARG A 25 10.93 -5.25 7.03
CA ARG A 25 11.90 -5.71 6.01
C ARG A 25 11.85 -4.89 4.72
N ILE A 26 10.66 -4.42 4.32
CA ILE A 26 10.51 -3.55 3.14
C ILE A 26 11.17 -2.20 3.37
N MET A 27 11.02 -1.59 4.55
CA MET A 27 11.72 -0.34 4.89
C MET A 27 13.24 -0.50 4.80
N ASP A 28 13.77 -1.61 5.31
CA ASP A 28 15.22 -1.85 5.32
C ASP A 28 15.81 -2.09 3.93
N CYS A 29 15.00 -2.57 2.99
CA CYS A 29 15.47 -3.00 1.67
C CYS A 29 15.21 -2.00 0.55
N LEU A 30 14.15 -1.17 0.63
CA LEU A 30 13.80 -0.29 -0.48
C LEU A 30 14.65 1.00 -0.45
N PRO A 31 15.32 1.36 -1.56
CA PRO A 31 16.15 2.56 -1.62
C PRO A 31 15.32 3.85 -1.59
N ARG A 32 14.02 3.77 -1.90
CA ARG A 32 13.07 4.87 -1.82
C ARG A 32 11.73 4.34 -1.32
N VAL A 33 11.21 4.99 -0.29
CA VAL A 33 9.88 4.70 0.27
C VAL A 33 9.03 5.98 0.27
N GLY A 34 7.78 5.84 -0.17
CA GLY A 34 6.78 6.91 -0.16
C GLY A 34 6.11 7.07 1.20
N CYS A 35 4.86 7.51 1.24
CA CYS A 35 4.07 7.47 2.46
C CYS A 35 3.78 6.02 2.88
N VAL A 36 3.94 5.74 4.17
CA VAL A 36 3.53 4.47 4.77
C VAL A 36 2.60 4.75 5.94
N PHE A 37 1.44 4.11 5.94
CA PHE A 37 0.51 4.14 7.06
C PHE A 37 0.51 2.80 7.78
N ALA A 38 0.23 2.77 9.07
CA ALA A 38 0.03 1.53 9.80
C ALA A 38 -1.23 1.59 10.66
N ASP A 39 -1.98 0.49 10.65
CA ASP A 39 -2.95 0.15 11.69
C ASP A 39 -2.42 -1.03 12.52
N ASP A 40 -3.27 -1.61 13.36
CA ASP A 40 -2.88 -2.71 14.26
C ASP A 40 -2.49 -3.99 13.49
N GLU A 41 -2.98 -4.16 12.26
CA GLU A 41 -2.84 -5.37 11.48
C GLU A 41 -1.82 -5.23 10.34
N ARG A 42 -1.75 -4.05 9.72
CA ARG A 42 -1.10 -3.87 8.42
C ARG A 42 -0.33 -2.58 8.31
N TRP A 43 0.74 -2.66 7.53
CA TRP A 43 1.41 -1.51 6.96
C TRP A 43 0.90 -1.30 5.54
N TRP A 44 0.67 -0.05 5.17
CA TRP A 44 0.01 0.38 3.95
C TRP A 44 0.94 1.29 3.16
N TRP A 45 1.42 0.78 2.05
CA TRP A 45 2.32 1.46 1.12
C TRP A 45 1.50 2.23 0.11
N ILE A 46 1.68 3.55 0.06
CA ILE A 46 1.03 4.37 -0.96
C ILE A 46 1.71 4.16 -2.30
N VAL A 47 0.92 3.85 -3.33
CA VAL A 47 1.37 3.63 -4.72
C VAL A 47 0.48 4.42 -5.68
N PRO A 48 0.92 4.71 -6.92
CA PRO A 48 0.06 5.35 -7.91
C PRO A 48 -1.20 4.53 -8.16
N SER A 49 -2.33 5.19 -8.47
CA SER A 49 -3.55 4.50 -8.88
C SER A 49 -3.27 3.52 -10.02
N GLY A 50 -3.85 2.32 -9.97
CA GLY A 50 -3.68 1.32 -11.02
C GLY A 50 -2.41 0.47 -10.92
N SER A 51 -1.64 0.57 -9.84
CA SER A 51 -0.43 -0.26 -9.62
C SER A 51 -0.70 -1.77 -9.48
N HIS A 52 -1.96 -2.21 -9.52
CA HIS A 52 -2.36 -3.62 -9.62
C HIS A 52 -2.52 -4.10 -11.06
N ILE A 53 -2.53 -3.20 -12.04
CA ILE A 53 -2.72 -3.57 -13.45
C ILE A 53 -1.48 -4.28 -13.94
N GLY A 54 -1.67 -5.44 -14.59
CA GLY A 54 -0.60 -6.21 -15.19
C GLY A 54 0.18 -7.10 -14.23
N VAL A 55 -0.10 -7.07 -12.92
CA VAL A 55 0.60 -7.90 -11.92
C VAL A 55 -0.38 -8.65 -11.03
N THR A 56 0.03 -9.84 -10.58
CA THR A 56 -0.69 -10.55 -9.52
C THR A 56 0.04 -10.37 -8.20
N TRP A 57 -0.51 -9.53 -7.32
CA TRP A 57 -0.03 -9.37 -5.95
C TRP A 57 -0.21 -10.68 -5.15
N PRO A 58 0.75 -11.05 -4.26
CA PRO A 58 0.62 -12.26 -3.44
C PRO A 58 -0.64 -12.24 -2.55
N SER A 59 -1.21 -13.42 -2.25
CA SER A 59 -2.42 -13.56 -1.43
C SER A 59 -2.27 -13.03 0.01
N SER A 60 -1.04 -12.89 0.51
CA SER A 60 -0.75 -12.27 1.80
C SER A 60 -0.96 -10.75 1.82
N THR A 61 -1.08 -10.13 0.65
CA THR A 61 -1.27 -8.69 0.50
C THR A 61 -2.73 -8.29 0.47
N ARG A 62 -3.00 -7.00 0.73
CA ARG A 62 -4.32 -6.41 0.52
C ARG A 62 -4.20 -5.16 -0.34
N TYR A 63 -4.79 -5.17 -1.52
CA TYR A 63 -4.82 -4.00 -2.40
C TYR A 63 -6.07 -3.16 -2.11
N ALA A 64 -5.90 -1.84 -1.97
CA ALA A 64 -6.98 -0.89 -1.70
C ALA A 64 -7.01 0.22 -2.75
N ILE A 65 -8.04 0.20 -3.61
CA ILE A 65 -8.23 1.17 -4.70
C ILE A 65 -8.68 2.54 -4.17
N GLY A 66 -8.11 3.62 -4.70
CA GLY A 66 -8.38 5.02 -4.34
C GLY A 66 -8.08 5.33 -2.87
N ALA A 67 -7.28 4.48 -2.22
CA ALA A 67 -7.09 4.41 -0.77
C ALA A 67 -8.38 4.52 0.05
N ARG A 68 -9.50 4.04 -0.51
CA ARG A 68 -10.77 3.93 0.19
C ARG A 68 -10.69 2.78 1.20
N LEU A 69 -10.46 3.14 2.46
CA LEU A 69 -11.02 2.42 3.60
C LEU A 69 -12.35 3.08 4.01
N ALA A 70 -13.18 3.42 3.03
CA ALA A 70 -14.51 3.98 3.25
C ALA A 70 -15.54 2.82 3.25
N GLU A 71 -15.46 2.01 4.30
CA GLU A 71 -16.57 1.17 4.73
C GLU A 71 -17.79 2.06 5.08
N PRO A 72 -19.03 1.56 4.91
CA PRO A 72 -20.26 2.22 5.39
C PRO A 72 -20.07 2.77 6.82
N SER A 73 -20.62 3.94 7.12
CA SER A 73 -20.37 4.65 8.40
C SER A 73 -20.56 3.78 9.65
N TRP A 74 -21.52 2.84 9.62
CA TRP A 74 -21.80 1.92 10.72
C TRP A 74 -20.75 0.80 10.89
N THR A 75 -20.25 0.18 9.81
CA THR A 75 -19.13 -0.77 9.88
C THR A 75 -17.80 -0.07 10.16
N ARG A 76 -17.65 1.18 9.70
CA ARG A 76 -16.47 2.03 9.94
C ARG A 76 -16.28 2.37 11.41
N ALA A 77 -17.36 2.67 12.15
CA ALA A 77 -17.30 2.93 13.58
C ALA A 77 -16.92 1.67 14.36
N LEU A 78 -17.53 0.53 14.02
CA LEU A 78 -17.27 -0.76 14.66
C LEU A 78 -15.85 -1.27 14.41
N ARG A 79 -15.33 -1.13 13.18
CA ARG A 79 -13.94 -1.46 12.85
C ARG A 79 -12.96 -0.48 13.47
N ARG A 80 -13.24 0.83 13.49
CA ARG A 80 -12.35 1.83 14.14
C ARG A 80 -12.24 1.63 15.65
N ALA A 81 -13.27 1.08 16.28
CA ALA A 81 -13.24 0.70 17.68
C ALA A 81 -12.41 -0.58 17.92
N ARG A 82 -12.27 -1.46 16.91
CA ARG A 82 -11.54 -2.74 17.01
C ARG A 82 -10.11 -2.72 16.46
N PHE A 83 -9.86 -1.94 15.43
CA PHE A 83 -8.59 -1.84 14.69
C PHE A 83 -8.42 -0.36 14.36
N GLY A 84 -7.43 0.30 14.96
CA GLY A 84 -7.21 1.74 14.85
C GLY A 84 -7.22 2.24 13.41
N ARG A 85 -7.51 3.53 13.21
CA ARG A 85 -7.35 4.14 11.87
C ARG A 85 -5.86 4.06 11.47
N PRO A 86 -5.53 3.68 10.22
CA PRO A 86 -4.15 3.73 9.77
C PRO A 86 -3.55 5.12 9.99
N ARG A 87 -2.44 5.18 10.71
CA ARG A 87 -1.70 6.40 11.03
C ARG A 87 -0.45 6.45 10.17
N LEU A 88 -0.07 7.64 9.73
CA LEU A 88 1.16 7.82 8.97
C LEU A 88 2.36 7.52 9.87
N ILE A 89 3.18 6.54 9.47
CA ILE A 89 4.38 6.10 10.20
C ILE A 89 5.67 6.46 9.45
N HIS A 90 5.59 6.72 8.14
CA HIS A 90 6.72 7.19 7.35
C HIS A 90 6.29 8.26 6.36
N ARG A 91 7.09 9.33 6.28
CA ARG A 91 6.97 10.40 5.28
C ARG A 91 8.19 10.34 4.36
N PRO A 92 8.02 10.48 3.04
CA PRO A 92 9.15 10.53 2.13
C PRO A 92 9.96 11.82 2.33
N GLU A 93 11.26 11.77 2.05
CA GLU A 93 12.14 12.95 2.03
C GLU A 93 11.87 13.88 0.84
N GLY A 94 11.27 13.35 -0.24
CA GLY A 94 10.91 14.11 -1.44
C GLY A 94 9.40 14.34 -1.58
N GLN A 95 9.00 15.03 -2.65
CA GLN A 95 7.60 15.45 -2.85
C GLN A 95 6.66 14.35 -3.35
N SER A 96 7.20 13.21 -3.78
CA SER A 96 6.40 12.09 -4.26
C SER A 96 5.88 11.26 -3.08
N PRO A 97 4.56 11.08 -2.92
CA PRO A 97 3.99 10.25 -1.86
C PRO A 97 4.15 8.75 -2.15
N TYR A 98 4.67 8.38 -3.31
CA TYR A 98 4.61 7.02 -3.83
C TYR A 98 5.85 6.20 -3.47
N THR A 99 5.60 5.00 -2.96
CA THR A 99 6.58 3.92 -2.99
C THR A 99 6.64 3.38 -4.43
N PRO A 100 7.83 3.22 -5.05
CA PRO A 100 7.94 2.69 -6.40
C PRO A 100 7.26 1.32 -6.53
N PRO A 101 6.19 1.17 -7.34
CA PRO A 101 5.33 -0.01 -7.28
C PRO A 101 6.01 -1.28 -7.79
N ILE A 102 6.88 -1.18 -8.81
CA ILE A 102 7.59 -2.34 -9.37
C ILE A 102 8.62 -2.89 -8.35
N PRO A 103 9.54 -2.10 -7.77
CA PRO A 103 10.42 -2.58 -6.71
C PRO A 103 9.66 -3.16 -5.51
N LEU A 104 8.59 -2.47 -5.07
CA LEU A 104 7.73 -2.94 -3.99
C LEU A 104 7.11 -4.30 -4.31
N TYR A 105 6.59 -4.48 -5.52
CA TYR A 105 6.00 -5.73 -6.00
C TYR A 105 6.98 -6.90 -5.91
N PHE A 106 8.17 -6.75 -6.49
CA PHE A 106 9.20 -7.79 -6.46
C PHE A 106 9.61 -8.17 -5.04
N LEU A 107 9.78 -7.18 -4.17
CA LEU A 107 10.17 -7.43 -2.79
C LEU A 107 9.06 -8.15 -2.00
N ILE A 108 7.81 -7.72 -2.16
CA ILE A 108 6.67 -8.37 -1.51
C ILE A 108 6.50 -9.82 -2.01
N CYS A 109 6.64 -10.07 -3.31
CA CYS A 109 6.67 -11.42 -3.87
C CYS A 109 7.77 -12.28 -3.22
N ARG A 110 9.00 -11.76 -3.12
CA ARG A 110 10.12 -12.46 -2.48
C ARG A 110 9.83 -12.79 -1.02
N LEU A 111 9.34 -11.82 -0.24
CA LEU A 111 9.02 -12.02 1.19
C LEU A 111 7.86 -13.00 1.38
N ALA A 112 6.89 -13.01 0.47
CA ALA A 112 5.77 -13.96 0.47
C ALA A 112 6.13 -15.34 -0.09
N GLY A 113 7.39 -15.60 -0.47
CA GLY A 113 7.80 -16.87 -1.11
C GLY A 113 7.09 -17.13 -2.44
N SER A 114 6.62 -16.08 -3.12
CA SER A 114 5.85 -16.16 -4.36
C SER A 114 6.67 -15.71 -5.57
N THR A 115 6.58 -16.42 -6.69
CA THR A 115 7.18 -15.97 -7.95
C THR A 115 6.37 -14.79 -8.52
N PRO A 116 7.02 -13.67 -8.90
CA PRO A 116 6.36 -12.59 -9.63
C PRO A 116 5.67 -13.10 -10.89
N ARG A 117 4.42 -12.69 -11.10
CA ARG A 117 3.59 -13.09 -12.24
C ARG A 117 2.93 -11.87 -12.85
N TRP A 118 3.04 -11.78 -14.17
CA TRP A 118 2.32 -10.81 -14.96
C TRP A 118 0.91 -11.35 -15.22
N SER A 119 -0.11 -10.55 -14.93
CA SER A 119 -1.46 -10.84 -15.39
C SER A 119 -1.59 -10.30 -16.81
N LEU A 120 -2.02 -11.13 -17.75
CA LEU A 120 -2.51 -10.61 -19.03
C LEU A 120 -3.65 -9.66 -18.70
N GLY A 121 -3.44 -8.36 -18.90
CA GLY A 121 -4.49 -7.37 -18.70
C GLY A 121 -5.69 -7.82 -19.52
N THR A 122 -6.85 -7.98 -18.87
CA THR A 122 -8.08 -8.25 -19.60
C THR A 122 -8.41 -6.97 -20.35
N GLY A 123 -7.84 -6.83 -21.55
CA GLY A 123 -8.26 -5.85 -22.52
C GLY A 123 -9.64 -6.28 -23.00
N LEU A 124 -10.67 -5.72 -22.36
CA LEU A 124 -12.02 -5.61 -22.90
C LEU A 124 -12.41 -4.14 -22.83
#